data_AF-A0A7W1F6G0-F1
#
_entry.id   AF-A0A7W1F6G0-F1
#
_cell.length_a   1.000
_cell.length_b   1.000
_cell.length_c   1.000
_cell.angle_alpha   90.00
_cell.angle_beta   90.00
_cell.angle_gamma   90.00
#
_symmetry.space_group_name_H-M   'P 1'
#
loop_
_entity.id
_entity.type
_entity.pdbx_description
1 polymer ?
#
loop_
_entity_poly.entity_id
_entity_poly.type
_entity_poly.pdbx_seq_one_letter_code
_entity_poly.pdbx_strand_id
1 'polypeptide(L)'
;VNERFWPGFRRTADRNPQAPTGRLAALQESISAIPPAESERWLREARNHATDRVDTHPALSDRLAGLACPPPSTPPPPAPSNAAESWLGPLAERLERQLDATWSAGLAIGWAEHHRQVAEALAQRDALAGKRARGEATCDERWELARLTHELEDPQAAEPLLEEVLHEKPDHAPAAFTLGCLRIEADDERGVQLLEVAMRAEGAATVAACERIALFHDRRGQRTAAKDQDRRAWERGAAEQLAAEERRSPTGKPLKPHEVDPGLIAAACEAMGRVPEIAVANLAAVVVKHLPDRPFLVLAITTRRSWWSRNAAKDLELCRALTTALVLPGDWFVIVARGETAALAKRVAKQPGARIYERGTERLRRAA
;
A
#
# COMPACT_ATOMS: atom_id res chain seq x y z
N VAL A 1 6.17 25.82 -1.37
CA VAL A 1 6.12 25.03 -2.64
C VAL A 1 5.73 23.58 -2.40
N ASN A 2 6.53 22.78 -1.68
CA ASN A 2 6.27 21.33 -1.48
C ASN A 2 4.99 21.01 -0.71
N GLU A 3 4.61 21.85 0.25
CA GLU A 3 3.44 21.60 1.11
C GLU A 3 2.11 22.04 0.47
N ARG A 4 2.13 22.97 -0.48
CA ARG A 4 0.91 23.62 -1.01
C ARG A 4 0.79 23.51 -2.52
N PHE A 5 1.78 24.04 -3.24
CA PHE A 5 1.75 24.13 -4.70
C PHE A 5 1.72 22.74 -5.35
N TRP A 6 2.69 21.87 -5.08
CA TRP A 6 2.75 20.55 -5.74
C TRP A 6 1.54 19.66 -5.43
N PRO A 7 1.06 19.55 -4.17
CA PRO A 7 -0.16 18.82 -3.87
C PRO A 7 -1.39 19.40 -4.59
N GLY A 8 -1.56 20.73 -4.56
CA GLY A 8 -2.66 21.41 -5.25
C GLY A 8 -2.61 21.22 -6.76
N PHE A 9 -1.43 21.36 -7.35
CA PHE A 9 -1.18 21.14 -8.77
C PHE A 9 -1.51 19.71 -9.17
N ARG A 10 -1.06 18.69 -8.41
CA ARG A 10 -1.36 17.28 -8.70
C ARG A 10 -2.86 16.98 -8.65
N ARG A 11 -3.61 17.57 -7.70
CA ARG A 11 -5.08 17.43 -7.63
C ARG A 11 -5.81 17.98 -8.87
N THR A 12 -5.18 18.82 -9.69
CA THR A 12 -5.80 19.22 -10.97
C THR A 12 -5.94 18.06 -11.95
N ALA A 13 -5.12 17.01 -11.81
CA ALA A 13 -5.21 15.77 -12.59
C ALA A 13 -6.53 15.04 -12.33
N ASP A 14 -7.11 15.19 -11.15
CA ASP A 14 -8.37 14.55 -10.79
C ASP A 14 -9.53 15.07 -11.65
N ARG A 15 -9.42 16.29 -12.16
CA ARG A 15 -10.48 16.97 -12.95
C ARG A 15 -10.14 17.13 -14.43
N ASN A 16 -8.87 17.04 -14.81
CA ASN A 16 -8.41 17.31 -16.17
C ASN A 16 -7.56 16.14 -16.71
N PRO A 17 -7.95 15.53 -17.84
CA PRO A 17 -7.18 14.45 -18.47
C PRO A 17 -5.88 14.93 -19.12
N GLN A 18 -5.77 16.24 -19.40
CA GLN A 18 -4.60 16.84 -20.01
C GLN A 18 -3.72 17.48 -18.93
N ALA A 19 -2.42 17.21 -18.99
CA ALA A 19 -1.45 17.84 -18.11
C ALA A 19 -1.43 19.35 -18.38
N PRO A 20 -1.62 20.19 -17.35
CA PRO A 20 -1.74 21.63 -17.54
C PRO A 20 -0.42 22.21 -18.07
N THR A 21 -0.56 23.22 -18.93
CA THR A 21 0.54 24.08 -19.37
C THR A 21 0.58 25.33 -18.48
N GLY A 22 1.73 26.01 -18.38
CA GLY A 22 1.87 27.20 -17.53
C GLY A 22 2.17 26.90 -16.06
N ARG A 23 2.81 25.77 -15.77
CA ARG A 23 3.23 25.39 -14.41
C ARG A 23 4.21 26.41 -13.83
N LEU A 24 5.14 26.92 -14.65
CA LEU A 24 6.14 27.89 -14.18
C LEU A 24 5.49 29.21 -13.78
N ALA A 25 4.58 29.74 -14.61
CA ALA A 25 3.75 30.89 -14.27
C ALA A 25 2.92 30.67 -12.99
N ALA A 26 2.23 29.53 -12.88
CA ALA A 26 1.44 29.19 -11.69
C ALA A 26 2.31 29.07 -10.41
N LEU A 27 3.54 28.57 -10.55
CA LEU A 27 4.51 28.51 -9.46
C LEU A 27 4.96 29.93 -9.05
N GLN A 28 5.25 30.80 -10.02
CA GLN A 28 5.62 32.18 -9.77
C GLN A 28 4.50 32.94 -9.05
N GLU A 29 3.25 32.77 -9.48
CA GLU A 29 2.08 33.34 -8.81
C GLU A 29 1.94 32.81 -7.38
N SER A 30 2.08 31.49 -7.18
CA SER A 30 2.01 30.88 -5.84
C SER A 30 3.11 31.38 -4.90
N ILE A 31 4.30 31.70 -5.41
CA ILE A 31 5.40 32.27 -4.61
C ILE A 31 5.12 33.75 -4.31
N SER A 32 4.61 34.48 -5.30
CA SER A 32 4.31 35.92 -5.15
C SER A 32 3.15 36.18 -4.19
N ALA A 33 2.22 35.22 -4.05
CA ALA A 33 1.07 35.28 -3.16
C ALA A 33 1.38 34.86 -1.70
N ILE A 34 2.64 34.57 -1.34
CA ILE A 34 3.00 34.18 0.03
C ILE A 34 2.75 35.36 0.99
N PRO A 35 1.99 35.16 2.09
CA PRO A 35 1.76 36.22 3.08
C PRO A 35 3.08 36.68 3.75
N PRO A 36 3.28 37.99 3.99
CA PRO A 36 4.49 38.50 4.62
C PRO A 36 4.84 37.81 5.96
N ALA A 37 3.83 37.52 6.77
CA ALA A 37 4.00 36.84 8.05
C ALA A 37 4.59 35.42 7.92
N GLU A 38 4.25 34.69 6.85
CA GLU A 38 4.84 33.37 6.59
C GLU A 38 6.30 33.48 6.15
N SER A 39 6.60 34.41 5.23
CA SER A 39 7.97 34.69 4.79
C SER A 39 8.88 35.09 5.96
N GLU A 40 8.39 35.94 6.87
CA GLU A 40 9.11 36.32 8.08
C GLU A 40 9.34 35.14 9.02
N ARG A 41 8.33 34.28 9.20
CA ARG A 41 8.45 33.07 10.01
C ARG A 41 9.50 32.14 9.45
N TRP A 42 9.47 31.85 8.14
CA TRP A 42 10.46 30.97 7.50
C TRP A 42 11.87 31.56 7.53
N LEU A 43 12.03 32.87 7.39
CA LEU A 43 13.35 33.50 7.56
C LEU A 43 13.89 33.33 8.99
N ARG A 44 13.03 33.51 10.01
CA ARG A 44 13.43 33.27 11.41
C ARG A 44 13.82 31.80 11.64
N GLU A 45 13.03 30.86 11.14
CA GLU A 45 13.32 29.43 11.21
C GLU A 45 14.66 29.09 10.54
N ALA A 46 14.89 29.57 9.32
CA ALA A 46 16.13 29.33 8.56
C ALA A 46 17.38 29.94 9.22
N ARG A 47 17.24 31.11 9.88
CA ARG A 47 18.34 31.74 10.63
C ARG A 47 18.72 30.98 11.90
N ASN A 48 17.73 30.39 12.57
CA ASN A 48 17.94 29.66 13.82
C ASN A 48 18.34 28.20 13.60
N HIS A 49 18.24 27.70 12.36
CA HIS A 49 18.69 26.38 12.01
C HIS A 49 20.22 26.32 12.02
N ALA A 50 20.78 25.38 12.79
CA ALA A 50 22.22 25.13 12.85
C ALA A 50 22.62 24.07 11.83
N THR A 51 23.83 24.19 11.27
CA THR A 51 24.41 23.12 10.43
C THR A 51 24.54 21.84 11.25
N ASP A 52 23.99 20.75 10.73
CA ASP A 52 24.03 19.43 11.36
C ASP A 52 24.71 18.41 10.43
N ARG A 53 25.20 17.31 11.00
CA ARG A 53 25.96 16.24 10.32
C ARG A 53 25.10 15.40 9.38
N VAL A 54 23.77 15.49 9.49
CA VAL A 54 22.80 14.81 8.61
C VAL A 54 22.41 15.65 7.39
N ASP A 55 22.64 16.97 7.41
CA ASP A 55 22.49 17.81 6.24
C ASP A 55 23.84 17.93 5.52
N THR A 56 23.88 17.59 4.23
CA THR A 56 25.09 17.67 3.43
C THR A 56 25.48 19.10 3.06
N HIS A 57 24.66 20.10 3.44
CA HIS A 57 24.87 21.51 3.13
C HIS A 57 24.91 22.39 4.40
N PRO A 58 25.73 23.45 4.42
CA PRO A 58 25.74 24.40 5.53
C PRO A 58 24.43 25.19 5.62
N ALA A 59 23.99 25.48 6.84
CA ALA A 59 22.82 26.27 7.13
C ALA A 59 22.94 27.73 6.62
N LEU A 60 21.80 28.43 6.53
CA LEU A 60 21.74 29.79 5.99
C LEU A 60 22.70 30.76 6.69
N SER A 61 22.78 30.69 8.02
CA SER A 61 23.63 31.57 8.82
C SER A 61 25.12 31.40 8.51
N ASP A 62 25.58 30.16 8.33
CA ASP A 62 26.98 29.87 7.98
C ASP A 62 27.31 30.31 6.55
N ARG A 63 26.37 30.12 5.62
CA ARG A 63 26.51 30.59 4.23
C ARG A 63 26.64 32.11 4.15
N LEU A 64 25.83 32.84 4.92
CA LEU A 64 25.88 34.31 4.96
C LEU A 64 27.15 34.82 5.64
N ALA A 65 27.59 34.17 6.72
CA ALA A 65 28.87 34.47 7.37
C ALA A 65 30.06 34.29 6.41
N GLY A 66 30.06 33.21 5.61
CA GLY A 66 31.09 32.98 4.58
C GLY A 66 31.11 34.02 3.47
N LEU A 67 29.99 34.70 3.20
CA LEU A 67 29.88 35.82 2.25
C LEU A 67 30.13 37.19 2.90
N ALA A 68 30.52 37.23 4.17
CA ALA A 68 30.63 38.46 4.97
C ALA A 68 29.35 39.31 4.96
N CYS A 69 28.19 38.67 4.86
CA CYS A 69 26.88 39.32 4.81
C CYS A 69 26.13 39.07 6.13
N PRO A 70 25.68 40.11 6.85
CA PRO A 70 24.89 39.92 8.06
C PRO A 70 23.52 39.32 7.71
N PRO A 71 22.99 38.39 8.53
CA PRO A 71 21.70 37.78 8.26
C PRO A 71 20.57 38.82 8.36
N PRO A 72 19.72 38.95 7.32
CA PRO A 72 18.68 39.98 7.30
C PRO A 72 17.62 39.72 8.38
N SER A 73 17.12 40.79 9.00
CA SER A 73 16.08 40.74 10.05
C SER A 73 14.67 40.57 9.51
N THR A 74 14.45 40.94 8.24
CA THR A 74 13.19 40.80 7.53
C THR A 74 13.48 40.22 6.14
N PRO A 75 12.51 39.51 5.53
CA PRO A 75 12.64 39.10 4.14
C PRO A 75 12.92 40.33 3.25
N PRO A 76 13.79 40.22 2.24
CA PRO A 76 13.94 41.29 1.27
C PRO A 76 12.58 41.54 0.58
N PRO A 77 12.26 42.80 0.22
CA PRO A 77 11.08 43.06 -0.57
C PRO A 77 11.15 42.28 -1.88
N PRO A 78 9.99 41.86 -2.44
CA PRO A 78 9.98 41.22 -3.74
C PRO A 78 10.64 42.14 -4.76
N ALA A 79 11.59 41.59 -5.54
CA ALA A 79 12.25 42.34 -6.59
C ALA A 79 11.21 42.74 -7.66
N PRO A 80 11.35 43.93 -8.27
CA PRO A 80 10.41 44.40 -9.30
C PRO A 80 10.46 43.55 -10.57
N SER A 81 11.59 42.87 -10.81
CA SER A 81 11.78 41.90 -11.88
C SER A 81 12.62 40.73 -11.39
N ASN A 82 12.41 39.54 -11.95
CA ASN A 82 13.23 38.38 -11.67
C ASN A 82 14.48 38.34 -12.59
N ALA A 83 15.42 37.43 -12.30
CA ALA A 83 16.66 37.31 -13.07
C ALA A 83 16.42 36.91 -14.53
N ALA A 84 15.42 36.06 -14.81
CA ALA A 84 15.10 35.64 -16.17
C ALA A 84 14.58 36.83 -16.99
N GLU A 85 13.65 37.62 -16.44
CA GLU A 85 13.16 38.85 -17.06
C GLU A 85 14.30 39.85 -17.31
N SER A 86 15.16 40.04 -16.31
CA SER A 86 16.22 41.05 -16.35
C SER A 86 17.35 40.69 -17.32
N TRP A 87 17.70 39.41 -17.44
CA TRP A 87 18.87 38.96 -18.22
C TRP A 87 18.50 38.39 -19.59
N LEU A 88 17.32 37.78 -19.72
CA LEU A 88 16.90 37.10 -20.95
C LEU A 88 15.87 37.92 -21.74
N GLY A 89 15.18 38.87 -21.10
CA GLY A 89 14.16 39.71 -21.75
C GLY A 89 13.11 38.85 -22.48
N PRO A 90 12.79 39.12 -23.77
CA PRO A 90 11.81 38.34 -24.53
C PRO A 90 12.13 36.85 -24.67
N LEU A 91 13.39 36.44 -24.47
CA LEU A 91 13.77 35.02 -24.49
C LEU A 91 13.20 34.25 -23.30
N ALA A 92 12.97 34.91 -22.16
CA ALA A 92 12.44 34.29 -20.94
C ALA A 92 11.08 33.61 -21.22
N GLU A 93 10.13 34.34 -21.79
CA GLU A 93 8.79 33.81 -22.11
C GLU A 93 8.85 32.63 -23.09
N ARG A 94 9.77 32.69 -24.07
CA ARG A 94 9.93 31.61 -25.05
C ARG A 94 10.47 30.34 -24.38
N LEU A 95 11.48 30.48 -23.52
CA LEU A 95 12.06 29.36 -22.78
C LEU A 95 11.05 28.78 -21.78
N GLU A 96 10.31 29.62 -21.08
CA GLU A 96 9.26 29.19 -20.15
C GLU A 96 8.23 28.31 -20.86
N ARG A 97 7.68 28.80 -21.98
CA ARG A 97 6.72 28.02 -22.80
C ARG A 97 7.31 26.69 -23.28
N GLN A 98 8.57 26.67 -23.70
CA GLN A 98 9.24 25.46 -24.18
C GLN A 98 9.48 24.45 -23.04
N LEU A 99 9.91 24.91 -21.88
CA LEU A 99 10.15 24.07 -20.70
C LEU A 99 8.84 23.47 -20.19
N ASP A 100 7.77 24.26 -20.12
CA ASP A 100 6.46 23.77 -19.69
C ASP A 100 5.84 22.79 -20.70
N ALA A 101 5.95 23.06 -22.00
CA ALA A 101 5.47 22.13 -23.03
C ALA A 101 6.22 20.79 -22.98
N THR A 102 7.54 20.84 -22.83
CA THR A 102 8.40 19.64 -22.74
C THR A 102 8.08 18.84 -21.48
N TRP A 103 7.92 19.51 -20.35
CA TRP A 103 7.58 18.89 -19.08
C TRP A 103 6.17 18.26 -19.11
N SER A 104 5.17 18.99 -19.63
CA SER A 104 3.80 18.50 -19.77
C SER A 104 3.73 17.28 -20.70
N ALA A 105 4.42 17.31 -21.84
CA ALA A 105 4.52 16.16 -22.75
C ALA A 105 5.16 14.94 -22.08
N GLY A 106 6.19 15.13 -21.26
CA GLY A 106 6.84 14.05 -20.50
C GLY A 106 5.94 13.39 -19.44
N LEU A 107 4.93 14.12 -18.93
CA LEU A 107 3.99 13.61 -17.94
C LEU A 107 2.66 13.13 -18.52
N ALA A 108 2.36 13.42 -19.79
CA ALA A 108 1.03 13.23 -20.38
C ALA A 108 0.47 11.80 -20.17
N ILE A 109 1.31 10.77 -20.33
CA ILE A 109 0.88 9.37 -20.15
C ILE A 109 0.50 9.09 -18.68
N GLY A 110 1.39 9.41 -17.74
CA GLY A 110 1.13 9.18 -16.32
C GLY A 110 -0.02 10.04 -15.78
N TRP A 111 -0.18 11.24 -16.32
CA TRP A 111 -1.27 12.15 -15.99
C TRP A 111 -2.63 11.61 -16.45
N ALA A 112 -2.72 11.18 -17.71
CA ALA A 112 -3.95 10.61 -18.26
C ALA A 112 -4.33 9.29 -17.57
N GLU A 113 -3.33 8.48 -17.18
CA GLU A 113 -3.54 7.26 -16.42
C GLU A 113 -4.08 7.55 -15.01
N HIS A 114 -3.46 8.48 -14.28
CA HIS A 114 -3.94 8.92 -12.97
C HIS A 114 -5.38 9.47 -13.06
N HIS A 115 -5.65 10.33 -14.05
CA HIS A 115 -7.02 10.85 -14.27
C HIS A 115 -8.03 9.74 -14.50
N ARG A 116 -7.69 8.72 -15.30
CA ARG A 116 -8.56 7.57 -15.55
C ARG A 116 -8.83 6.79 -14.27
N GLN A 117 -7.80 6.51 -13.48
CA GLN A 117 -7.94 5.78 -12.21
C GLN A 117 -8.85 6.54 -11.23
N VAL A 118 -8.70 7.85 -11.11
CA VAL A 118 -9.59 8.68 -10.26
C VAL A 118 -11.02 8.69 -10.80
N ALA A 119 -11.21 8.80 -12.12
CA ALA A 119 -12.54 8.75 -12.72
C ALA A 119 -13.25 7.40 -12.51
N GLU A 120 -12.51 6.29 -12.64
CA GLU A 120 -13.00 4.94 -12.35
C GLU A 120 -13.38 4.78 -10.87
N ALA A 121 -12.52 5.26 -9.97
CA ALA A 121 -12.77 5.24 -8.53
C ALA A 121 -14.02 6.06 -8.14
N LEU A 122 -14.21 7.25 -8.72
CA LEU A 122 -15.41 8.07 -8.52
C LEU A 122 -16.68 7.38 -9.03
N ALA A 123 -16.62 6.78 -10.23
CA ALA A 123 -17.75 6.04 -10.78
C ALA A 123 -18.11 4.81 -9.93
N GLN A 124 -17.11 4.09 -9.43
CA GLN A 124 -17.31 2.97 -8.50
C GLN A 124 -17.93 3.44 -7.18
N ARG A 125 -17.43 4.53 -6.60
CA ARG A 125 -18.01 5.15 -5.40
C ARG A 125 -19.48 5.48 -5.61
N ASP A 126 -19.84 6.12 -6.72
CA ASP A 126 -21.23 6.51 -7.01
C ASP A 126 -22.16 5.30 -7.19
N ALA A 127 -21.67 4.25 -7.85
CA ALA A 127 -22.41 3.00 -7.99
C ALA A 127 -22.67 2.34 -6.62
N LEU A 128 -21.66 2.29 -5.74
CA LEU A 128 -21.78 1.74 -4.39
C LEU A 128 -22.68 2.59 -3.50
N ALA A 129 -22.58 3.91 -3.58
CA ALA A 129 -23.47 4.84 -2.89
C ALA A 129 -24.93 4.61 -3.30
N GLY A 130 -25.18 4.42 -4.60
CA GLY A 130 -26.50 4.06 -5.13
C GLY A 130 -27.04 2.73 -4.58
N LYS A 131 -26.20 1.69 -4.51
CA LYS A 131 -26.57 0.39 -3.89
C LYS A 131 -26.89 0.54 -2.40
N ARG A 132 -26.07 1.29 -1.66
CA ARG A 132 -26.30 1.57 -0.23
C ARG A 132 -27.63 2.28 -0.02
N ALA A 133 -27.95 3.28 -0.83
CA ALA A 133 -29.21 4.02 -0.74
C ALA A 133 -30.46 3.14 -0.98
N ARG A 134 -30.33 2.07 -1.77
CA ARG A 134 -31.40 1.07 -1.98
C ARG A 134 -31.40 -0.06 -0.95
N GLY A 135 -30.45 -0.07 -0.01
CA GLY A 135 -30.29 -1.14 0.98
C GLY A 135 -29.73 -2.45 0.41
N GLU A 136 -29.16 -2.41 -0.80
CA GLU A 136 -28.67 -3.59 -1.53
C GLU A 136 -27.16 -3.86 -1.31
N ALA A 137 -26.43 -2.90 -0.74
CA ALA A 137 -24.99 -3.02 -0.54
C ALA A 137 -24.65 -4.09 0.50
N THR A 138 -23.70 -4.95 0.19
CA THR A 138 -23.10 -5.88 1.16
C THR A 138 -22.17 -5.14 2.14
N CYS A 139 -21.78 -5.78 3.25
CA CYS A 139 -20.79 -5.20 4.16
C CYS A 139 -19.48 -4.82 3.47
N ASP A 140 -18.98 -5.67 2.57
CA ASP A 140 -17.72 -5.46 1.88
C ASP A 140 -17.84 -4.31 0.86
N GLU A 141 -19.00 -4.16 0.23
CA GLU A 141 -19.32 -3.02 -0.62
C GLU A 141 -19.45 -1.71 0.15
N ARG A 142 -19.97 -1.74 1.40
CA ARG A 142 -20.00 -0.56 2.27
C ARG A 142 -18.61 -0.16 2.74
N TRP A 143 -17.75 -1.14 3.05
CA TRP A 143 -16.33 -0.88 3.33
C TRP A 143 -15.64 -0.24 2.13
N GLU A 144 -15.84 -0.77 0.93
CA GLU A 144 -15.23 -0.22 -0.28
C GLU A 144 -15.72 1.21 -0.55
N LEU A 145 -17.01 1.49 -0.32
CA LEU A 145 -17.54 2.85 -0.38
C LEU A 145 -16.85 3.77 0.64
N ALA A 146 -16.71 3.34 1.89
CA ALA A 146 -16.03 4.10 2.94
C ALA A 146 -14.57 4.40 2.59
N ARG A 147 -13.84 3.40 2.06
CA ARG A 147 -12.45 3.53 1.61
C ARG A 147 -12.33 4.55 0.47
N LEU A 148 -13.16 4.44 -0.55
CA LEU A 148 -13.17 5.37 -1.69
C LEU A 148 -13.54 6.79 -1.25
N THR A 149 -14.51 6.96 -0.35
CA THR A 149 -14.84 8.27 0.23
C THR A 149 -13.65 8.84 1.02
N HIS A 150 -12.98 8.04 1.83
CA HIS A 150 -11.79 8.48 2.59
C HIS A 150 -10.64 8.93 1.67
N GLU A 151 -10.43 8.26 0.53
CA GLU A 151 -9.35 8.57 -0.41
C GLU A 151 -9.65 9.74 -1.34
N LEU A 152 -10.91 9.88 -1.78
CA LEU A 152 -11.32 10.83 -2.82
C LEU A 152 -11.89 12.13 -2.27
N GLU A 153 -12.35 12.14 -1.02
CA GLU A 153 -13.02 13.28 -0.38
C GLU A 153 -12.30 13.69 0.90
N ASP A 154 -13.01 14.41 1.78
CA ASP A 154 -12.52 14.73 3.11
C ASP A 154 -12.50 13.44 3.95
N PRO A 155 -11.37 13.08 4.60
CA PRO A 155 -11.27 11.86 5.40
C PRO A 155 -12.41 11.67 6.42
N GLN A 156 -12.94 12.76 6.96
CA GLN A 156 -14.04 12.82 7.92
C GLN A 156 -15.39 12.40 7.31
N ALA A 157 -15.60 12.57 6.00
CA ALA A 157 -16.82 12.15 5.31
C ALA A 157 -17.01 10.62 5.32
N ALA A 158 -15.93 9.87 5.52
CA ALA A 158 -15.98 8.41 5.62
C ALA A 158 -16.41 7.88 6.99
N GLU A 159 -16.34 8.68 8.06
CA GLU A 159 -16.68 8.24 9.43
C GLU A 159 -18.02 7.51 9.56
N PRO A 160 -19.17 8.06 9.11
CA PRO A 160 -20.45 7.38 9.25
C PRO A 160 -20.50 6.05 8.47
N LEU A 161 -19.80 5.96 7.34
CA LEU A 161 -19.73 4.74 6.55
C LEU A 161 -18.90 3.66 7.25
N LEU A 162 -17.80 4.04 7.90
CA LEU A 162 -16.97 3.15 8.70
C LEU A 162 -17.71 2.64 9.94
N GLU A 163 -18.48 3.50 10.60
CA GLU A 163 -19.32 3.12 11.74
C GLU A 163 -20.39 2.09 11.35
N GLU A 164 -21.02 2.23 10.18
CA GLU A 164 -21.96 1.24 9.65
C GLU A 164 -21.30 -0.13 9.42
N VAL A 165 -20.10 -0.14 8.83
CA VAL A 165 -19.34 -1.38 8.62
C VAL A 165 -19.02 -2.06 9.95
N LEU A 166 -18.58 -1.30 10.95
CA LEU A 166 -18.23 -1.84 12.26
C LEU A 166 -19.45 -2.23 13.10
N HIS A 167 -20.62 -1.66 12.83
CA HIS A 167 -21.87 -2.11 13.44
C HIS A 167 -22.26 -3.52 12.96
N GLU A 168 -22.09 -3.81 11.66
CA GLU A 168 -22.38 -5.13 11.07
C GLU A 168 -21.27 -6.15 11.35
N LYS A 169 -20.00 -5.74 11.22
CA LYS A 169 -18.80 -6.56 11.46
C LYS A 169 -17.84 -5.85 12.42
N PRO A 170 -18.00 -6.02 13.74
CA PRO A 170 -17.16 -5.33 14.74
C PRO A 170 -15.67 -5.65 14.69
N ASP A 171 -15.28 -6.77 14.08
CA ASP A 171 -13.90 -7.22 13.89
C ASP A 171 -13.36 -6.95 12.47
N HIS A 172 -14.03 -6.10 11.68
CA HIS A 172 -13.56 -5.73 10.35
C HIS A 172 -12.28 -4.88 10.43
N ALA A 173 -11.11 -5.54 10.39
CA ALA A 173 -9.81 -4.93 10.71
C ALA A 173 -9.50 -3.66 9.91
N PRO A 174 -9.71 -3.61 8.57
CA PRO A 174 -9.45 -2.38 7.81
C PRO A 174 -10.33 -1.20 8.22
N ALA A 175 -11.59 -1.45 8.58
CA ALA A 175 -12.52 -0.40 8.98
C ALA A 175 -12.20 0.13 10.38
N ALA A 176 -11.88 -0.76 11.31
CA ALA A 176 -11.42 -0.40 12.65
C ALA A 176 -10.11 0.39 12.58
N PHE A 177 -9.19 0.00 11.69
CA PHE A 177 -7.94 0.71 11.48
C PHE A 177 -8.16 2.14 10.98
N THR A 178 -8.93 2.29 9.89
CA THR A 178 -9.18 3.60 9.27
C THR A 178 -9.93 4.53 10.22
N LEU A 179 -11.03 4.06 10.85
CA LEU A 179 -11.77 4.88 11.80
C LEU A 179 -10.93 5.22 13.04
N GLY A 180 -10.10 4.27 13.51
CA GLY A 180 -9.18 4.49 14.61
C GLY A 180 -8.18 5.61 14.33
N CYS A 181 -7.62 5.65 13.12
CA CYS A 181 -6.74 6.73 12.67
C CYS A 181 -7.45 8.09 12.63
N LEU A 182 -8.65 8.16 12.02
CA LEU A 182 -9.44 9.39 11.95
C LEU A 182 -9.74 9.96 13.34
N ARG A 183 -10.14 9.09 14.28
CA ARG A 183 -10.43 9.48 15.67
C ARG A 183 -9.18 9.99 16.40
N ILE A 184 -8.03 9.31 16.25
CA ILE A 184 -6.76 9.80 16.82
C ILE A 184 -6.34 11.15 16.22
N GLU A 185 -6.53 11.35 14.91
CA GLU A 185 -6.23 12.63 14.25
C GLU A 185 -7.14 13.76 14.74
N ALA A 186 -8.38 13.43 15.14
CA ALA A 186 -9.31 14.31 15.82
C ALA A 186 -9.08 14.43 17.36
N ASP A 187 -7.97 13.91 17.87
CA ASP A 187 -7.60 13.89 19.29
C ASP A 187 -8.60 13.13 20.20
N ASP A 188 -9.24 12.09 19.66
CA ASP A 188 -10.19 11.22 20.37
C ASP A 188 -9.57 9.87 20.75
N GLU A 189 -9.48 9.60 22.06
CA GLU A 189 -8.90 8.37 22.62
C GLU A 189 -9.62 7.09 22.20
N ARG A 190 -10.90 7.17 21.79
CA ARG A 190 -11.64 6.00 21.27
C ARG A 190 -10.95 5.39 20.05
N GLY A 191 -10.16 6.19 19.31
CA GLY A 191 -9.36 5.70 18.20
C GLY A 191 -8.33 4.63 18.58
N VAL A 192 -7.77 4.69 19.80
CA VAL A 192 -6.84 3.67 20.31
C VAL A 192 -7.54 2.31 20.44
N GLN A 193 -8.78 2.29 20.92
CA GLN A 193 -9.54 1.04 21.07
C GLN A 193 -9.84 0.39 19.71
N LEU A 194 -10.17 1.21 18.71
CA LEU A 194 -10.39 0.77 17.33
C LEU A 194 -9.12 0.20 16.70
N LEU A 195 -7.97 0.85 16.92
CA LEU A 195 -6.69 0.32 16.47
C LEU A 195 -6.36 -1.01 17.15
N GLU A 196 -6.58 -1.17 18.46
CA GLU A 196 -6.41 -2.46 19.14
C GLU A 196 -7.36 -3.56 18.61
N VAL A 197 -8.58 -3.21 18.16
CA VAL A 197 -9.47 -4.14 17.44
C VAL A 197 -8.82 -4.58 16.13
N ALA A 198 -8.32 -3.64 15.31
CA ALA A 198 -7.67 -3.96 14.05
C ALA A 198 -6.47 -4.90 14.24
N MET A 199 -5.65 -4.67 15.28
CA MET A 199 -4.49 -5.52 15.60
C MET A 199 -4.88 -6.94 15.99
N ARG A 200 -5.99 -7.11 16.72
CA ARG A 200 -6.49 -8.44 17.11
C ARG A 200 -7.08 -9.20 15.94
N ALA A 201 -7.82 -8.51 15.08
CA ALA A 201 -8.45 -9.11 13.91
C ALA A 201 -7.42 -9.44 12.81
N GLU A 202 -6.43 -8.57 12.60
CA GLU A 202 -5.39 -8.75 11.58
C GLU A 202 -4.01 -8.37 12.12
N GLY A 203 -3.19 -9.38 12.39
CA GLY A 203 -1.85 -9.17 12.95
C GLY A 203 -0.93 -8.28 12.09
N ALA A 204 -1.17 -8.21 10.77
CA ALA A 204 -0.42 -7.33 9.86
C ALA A 204 -0.62 -5.83 10.17
N ALA A 205 -1.76 -5.45 10.78
CA ALA A 205 -2.03 -4.08 11.17
C ALA A 205 -1.23 -3.63 12.41
N THR A 206 -0.64 -4.57 13.17
CA THR A 206 0.03 -4.33 14.46
C THR A 206 1.08 -3.23 14.40
N VAL A 207 2.01 -3.27 13.43
CA VAL A 207 3.11 -2.30 13.36
C VAL A 207 2.55 -0.89 13.12
N ALA A 208 1.74 -0.74 12.07
CA ALA A 208 1.17 0.56 11.69
C ALA A 208 0.24 1.12 12.79
N ALA A 209 -0.54 0.27 13.45
CA ALA A 209 -1.43 0.69 14.54
C ALA A 209 -0.63 1.17 15.75
N CYS A 210 0.38 0.41 16.18
CA CYS A 210 1.26 0.80 17.28
C CYS A 210 1.95 2.14 17.03
N GLU A 211 2.47 2.37 15.82
CA GLU A 211 3.11 3.65 15.46
C GLU A 211 2.15 4.84 15.58
N ARG A 212 0.89 4.67 15.15
CA ARG A 212 -0.15 5.71 15.28
C ARG A 212 -0.51 5.97 16.75
N ILE A 213 -0.67 4.92 17.55
CA ILE A 213 -0.95 5.04 18.99
C ILE A 213 0.24 5.67 19.74
N ALA A 214 1.48 5.30 19.39
CA ALA A 214 2.69 5.86 19.99
C ALA A 214 2.76 7.38 19.78
N LEU A 215 2.57 7.82 18.54
CA LEU A 215 2.54 9.24 18.19
C LEU A 215 1.43 9.99 18.93
N PHE A 216 0.25 9.39 19.07
CA PHE A 216 -0.87 9.95 19.83
C PHE A 216 -0.52 10.16 21.31
N HIS A 217 0.04 9.14 21.96
CA HIS A 217 0.46 9.23 23.38
C HIS A 217 1.61 10.23 23.58
N ASP A 218 2.58 10.29 22.66
CA ASP A 218 3.72 11.20 22.76
C ASP A 218 3.28 12.67 22.71
N ARG A 219 2.35 13.01 21.80
CA ARG A 219 1.75 14.36 21.71
C ARG A 219 1.06 14.79 23.02
N ARG A 220 0.56 13.83 23.80
CA ARG A 220 -0.08 14.05 25.12
C ARG A 220 0.91 13.96 26.29
N GLY A 221 2.21 13.81 26.03
CA GLY A 221 3.25 13.68 27.05
C GLY A 221 3.25 12.31 27.77
N GLN A 222 2.48 11.34 27.28
CA GLN A 222 2.34 10.00 27.86
C GLN A 222 3.48 9.08 27.40
N ARG A 223 4.72 9.47 27.71
CA ARG A 223 5.95 8.86 27.16
C ARG A 223 6.09 7.36 27.45
N THR A 224 5.62 6.87 28.59
CA THR A 224 5.68 5.44 28.92
C THR A 224 4.78 4.63 27.99
N ALA A 225 3.53 5.09 27.79
CA ALA A 225 2.59 4.43 26.89
C ALA A 225 3.09 4.45 25.44
N ALA A 226 3.69 5.55 24.99
CA ALA A 226 4.30 5.63 23.67
C ALA A 226 5.43 4.59 23.49
N LYS A 227 6.36 4.51 24.45
CA LYS A 227 7.46 3.52 24.41
C LYS A 227 6.97 2.06 24.42
N ASP A 228 5.89 1.78 25.13
CA ASP A 228 5.30 0.43 25.12
C ASP A 228 4.77 0.05 23.73
N GLN A 229 4.17 1.00 23.01
CA GLN A 229 3.72 0.79 21.63
C GLN A 229 4.90 0.65 20.65
N ASP A 230 5.93 1.50 20.78
CA ASP A 230 7.15 1.39 19.97
C ASP A 230 7.80 0.00 20.13
N ARG A 231 7.88 -0.50 21.37
CA ARG A 231 8.37 -1.85 21.65
C ARG A 231 7.52 -2.91 20.97
N ARG A 232 6.18 -2.84 21.06
CA ARG A 232 5.27 -3.78 20.40
C ARG A 232 5.44 -3.76 18.88
N ALA A 233 5.55 -2.58 18.28
CA ALA A 233 5.80 -2.42 16.85
C ALA A 233 7.13 -3.08 16.43
N TRP A 234 8.19 -2.84 17.21
CA TRP A 234 9.51 -3.42 16.96
C TRP A 234 9.52 -4.95 17.10
N GLU A 235 8.92 -5.50 18.17
CA GLU A 235 8.81 -6.95 18.40
C GLU A 235 8.04 -7.63 17.27
N ARG A 236 6.91 -7.03 16.84
CA ARG A 236 6.16 -7.55 15.69
C ARG A 236 6.96 -7.45 14.40
N GLY A 237 7.60 -6.31 14.12
CA GLY A 237 8.41 -6.11 12.93
C GLY A 237 9.55 -7.13 12.83
N ALA A 238 10.24 -7.39 13.95
CA ALA A 238 11.26 -8.43 14.03
C ALA A 238 10.68 -9.84 13.79
N ALA A 239 9.50 -10.15 14.35
CA ALA A 239 8.82 -11.42 14.11
C ALA A 239 8.42 -11.59 12.63
N GLU A 240 7.93 -10.54 11.96
CA GLU A 240 7.59 -10.55 10.53
C GLU A 240 8.82 -10.76 9.66
N GLN A 241 9.96 -10.14 9.98
CA GLN A 241 11.22 -10.35 9.26
C GLN A 241 11.69 -11.81 9.38
N LEU A 242 11.71 -12.37 10.60
CA LEU A 242 12.07 -13.77 10.84
C LEU A 242 11.08 -14.73 10.15
N ALA A 243 9.79 -14.39 10.17
CA ALA A 243 8.75 -15.13 9.47
C ALA A 243 8.94 -15.11 7.95
N ALA A 244 9.29 -13.96 7.36
CA ALA A 244 9.55 -13.82 5.94
C ALA A 244 10.80 -14.60 5.52
N GLU A 245 11.89 -14.52 6.29
CA GLU A 245 13.11 -15.31 6.08
C GLU A 245 12.84 -16.81 6.15
N GLU A 246 12.10 -17.24 7.18
CA GLU A 246 11.64 -18.62 7.32
C GLU A 246 10.83 -19.03 6.07
N ARG A 247 9.94 -18.19 5.58
CA ARG A 247 9.02 -18.56 4.49
C ARG A 247 9.57 -18.35 3.08
N ARG A 248 10.85 -17.96 2.92
CA ARG A 248 11.50 -17.84 1.59
C ARG A 248 11.56 -19.16 0.81
N SER A 249 11.59 -20.29 1.50
CA SER A 249 11.62 -21.61 0.85
C SER A 249 11.11 -22.72 1.77
N PRO A 250 10.28 -23.65 1.28
CA PRO A 250 9.85 -24.83 2.02
C PRO A 250 10.88 -25.98 2.03
N THR A 251 11.97 -25.87 1.26
CA THR A 251 12.96 -26.95 1.11
C THR A 251 13.66 -27.28 2.41
N GLY A 252 13.80 -28.58 2.71
CA GLY A 252 14.45 -29.07 3.94
C GLY A 252 13.61 -28.96 5.22
N LYS A 253 12.42 -28.34 5.16
CA LYS A 253 11.59 -28.08 6.33
C LYS A 253 10.64 -29.23 6.68
N PRO A 254 10.31 -29.45 7.96
CA PRO A 254 9.30 -30.43 8.35
C PRO A 254 7.92 -30.06 7.80
N LEU A 255 7.17 -31.07 7.39
CA LEU A 255 5.81 -30.92 6.85
C LEU A 255 4.81 -31.57 7.80
N LYS A 256 3.60 -31.03 7.83
CA LYS A 256 2.43 -31.57 8.53
C LYS A 256 1.20 -31.56 7.59
N PRO A 257 0.13 -32.29 7.91
CA PRO A 257 -1.16 -32.15 7.24
C PRO A 257 -1.59 -30.68 7.16
N HIS A 258 -2.24 -30.31 6.06
CA HIS A 258 -2.84 -28.99 5.95
C HIS A 258 -4.15 -28.94 6.76
N GLU A 259 -4.48 -27.76 7.27
CA GLU A 259 -5.69 -27.47 8.07
C GLU A 259 -6.52 -26.39 7.36
N VAL A 260 -6.53 -26.41 6.02
CA VAL A 260 -7.23 -25.41 5.22
C VAL A 260 -8.73 -25.71 5.19
N ASP A 261 -9.54 -24.66 5.29
CA ASP A 261 -10.99 -24.74 5.22
C ASP A 261 -11.46 -25.50 3.95
N PRO A 262 -12.41 -26.47 4.08
CA PRO A 262 -12.90 -27.23 2.94
C PRO A 262 -13.51 -26.41 1.80
N GLY A 263 -14.12 -25.25 2.11
CA GLY A 263 -14.65 -24.33 1.11
C GLY A 263 -13.55 -23.69 0.26
N LEU A 264 -12.46 -23.26 0.90
CA LEU A 264 -11.26 -22.77 0.19
C LEU A 264 -10.61 -23.87 -0.65
N ILE A 265 -10.55 -25.11 -0.14
CA ILE A 265 -10.07 -26.25 -0.92
C ILE A 265 -10.95 -26.49 -2.16
N ALA A 266 -12.28 -26.43 -2.02
CA ALA A 266 -13.21 -26.60 -3.13
C ALA A 266 -13.02 -25.52 -4.21
N ALA A 267 -12.91 -24.25 -3.81
CA ALA A 267 -12.64 -23.15 -4.73
C ALA A 267 -11.30 -23.31 -5.46
N ALA A 268 -10.25 -23.73 -4.74
CA ALA A 268 -8.94 -24.00 -5.33
C ALA A 268 -8.99 -25.19 -6.33
N CYS A 269 -9.76 -26.24 -6.02
CA CYS A 269 -9.98 -27.37 -6.93
C CYS A 269 -10.69 -26.94 -8.22
N GLU A 270 -11.74 -26.12 -8.10
CA GLU A 270 -12.47 -25.58 -9.25
C GLU A 270 -11.55 -24.75 -10.16
N ALA A 271 -10.72 -23.88 -9.58
CA ALA A 271 -9.73 -23.10 -10.31
C ALA A 271 -8.68 -23.99 -11.01
N MET A 272 -8.15 -25.01 -10.33
CA MET A 272 -7.23 -25.99 -10.94
C MET A 272 -7.91 -26.84 -12.04
N GLY A 273 -9.21 -27.07 -11.92
CA GLY A 273 -10.05 -27.72 -12.93
C GLY A 273 -9.98 -27.03 -14.29
N ARG A 274 -9.95 -25.69 -14.28
CA ARG A 274 -9.84 -24.83 -15.47
C ARG A 274 -8.48 -24.87 -16.16
N VAL A 275 -7.46 -25.47 -15.53
CA VAL A 275 -6.08 -25.54 -16.05
C VAL A 275 -5.78 -26.96 -16.56
N PRO A 276 -5.92 -27.26 -17.87
CA PRO A 276 -5.88 -28.64 -18.40
C PRO A 276 -4.62 -29.44 -18.08
N GLU A 277 -3.51 -28.75 -17.85
CA GLU A 277 -2.19 -29.32 -17.58
C GLU A 277 -2.14 -30.12 -16.28
N ILE A 278 -2.94 -29.77 -15.27
CA ILE A 278 -2.81 -30.32 -13.91
C ILE A 278 -3.45 -31.70 -13.83
N ALA A 279 -2.67 -32.74 -13.58
CA ALA A 279 -3.16 -34.10 -13.36
C ALA A 279 -3.59 -34.32 -11.91
N VAL A 280 -2.73 -33.93 -10.96
CA VAL A 280 -2.91 -34.14 -9.52
C VAL A 280 -2.36 -32.92 -8.79
N ALA A 281 -2.99 -32.53 -7.68
CA ALA A 281 -2.42 -31.57 -6.75
C ALA A 281 -2.48 -32.11 -5.32
N ASN A 282 -1.35 -32.00 -4.62
CA ASN A 282 -1.22 -32.35 -3.22
C ASN A 282 -0.84 -31.11 -2.41
N LEU A 283 -1.45 -30.91 -1.25
CA LEU A 283 -1.22 -29.78 -0.36
C LEU A 283 -0.69 -30.28 0.99
N ALA A 284 0.27 -29.58 1.56
CA ALA A 284 0.73 -29.79 2.93
C ALA A 284 1.08 -28.44 3.56
N ALA A 285 1.07 -28.40 4.90
CA ALA A 285 1.60 -27.25 5.64
C ALA A 285 3.06 -27.52 6.05
N VAL A 286 3.87 -26.47 6.07
CA VAL A 286 5.21 -26.46 6.63
C VAL A 286 5.09 -26.11 8.11
N VAL A 287 5.85 -26.82 8.96
CA VAL A 287 5.95 -26.44 10.37
C VAL A 287 6.82 -25.20 10.48
N VAL A 288 6.25 -24.12 11.02
CA VAL A 288 6.88 -22.81 11.17
C VAL A 288 7.07 -22.46 12.64
N LYS A 289 8.12 -21.70 12.95
CA LYS A 289 8.41 -21.20 14.30
C LYS A 289 7.83 -19.80 14.53
N HIS A 290 7.89 -18.94 13.53
CA HIS A 290 7.52 -17.53 13.66
C HIS A 290 6.13 -17.29 13.05
N LEU A 291 5.23 -16.67 13.81
CA LEU A 291 3.83 -16.41 13.42
C LEU A 291 3.08 -17.69 13.00
N PRO A 292 2.94 -18.69 13.90
CA PRO A 292 2.34 -19.98 13.57
C PRO A 292 0.83 -19.93 13.25
N ASP A 293 0.18 -18.84 13.64
CA ASP A 293 -1.18 -18.46 13.26
C ASP A 293 -1.34 -18.23 11.75
N ARG A 294 -0.26 -17.83 11.05
CA ARG A 294 -0.24 -17.68 9.59
C ARG A 294 0.34 -18.93 8.93
N PRO A 295 -0.48 -19.77 8.27
CA PRO A 295 0.00 -21.02 7.68
C PRO A 295 1.03 -20.76 6.58
N PHE A 296 1.96 -21.70 6.43
CA PHE A 296 2.88 -21.75 5.30
C PHE A 296 2.64 -23.03 4.50
N LEU A 297 2.08 -22.94 3.30
CA LEU A 297 1.60 -24.08 2.53
C LEU A 297 2.50 -24.43 1.33
N VAL A 298 2.49 -25.69 0.94
CA VAL A 298 3.15 -26.18 -0.28
C VAL A 298 2.16 -26.96 -1.12
N LEU A 299 1.85 -26.43 -2.30
CA LEU A 299 1.04 -27.05 -3.33
C LEU A 299 1.95 -27.75 -4.35
N ALA A 300 2.01 -29.09 -4.29
CA ALA A 300 2.76 -29.91 -5.22
C ALA A 300 1.85 -30.42 -6.35
N ILE A 301 2.10 -29.98 -7.59
CA ILE A 301 1.32 -30.37 -8.76
C ILE A 301 2.06 -31.36 -9.64
N THR A 302 1.33 -32.35 -10.17
CA THR A 302 1.80 -33.25 -11.22
C THR A 302 1.07 -32.89 -12.50
N THR A 303 1.77 -32.77 -13.63
CA THR A 303 1.17 -32.39 -14.92
C THR A 303 0.94 -33.62 -15.83
N ARG A 304 -0.05 -33.53 -16.74
CA ARG A 304 -0.38 -34.62 -17.69
C ARG A 304 0.63 -34.79 -18.84
N ARG A 305 1.59 -33.88 -19.02
CA ARG A 305 2.43 -33.84 -20.23
C ARG A 305 3.57 -34.88 -20.17
N SER A 306 3.61 -35.77 -21.16
CA SER A 306 4.57 -35.59 -22.25
C SER A 306 6.08 -35.58 -21.92
N TRP A 307 6.78 -36.71 -21.78
CA TRP A 307 8.23 -36.80 -21.48
C TRP A 307 9.15 -36.00 -22.42
N TRP A 308 8.68 -35.59 -23.60
CA TRP A 308 9.41 -34.76 -24.58
C TRP A 308 9.26 -33.24 -24.39
N SER A 309 8.37 -32.74 -23.52
CA SER A 309 8.14 -31.28 -23.33
C SER A 309 8.77 -30.74 -22.03
N ARG A 310 9.98 -31.21 -21.70
CA ARG A 310 10.75 -30.79 -20.52
C ARG A 310 11.25 -29.36 -20.70
N ASN A 311 10.55 -28.37 -20.14
CA ASN A 311 11.02 -26.99 -20.11
C ASN A 311 10.68 -26.35 -18.75
N ALA A 312 11.71 -25.94 -18.01
CA ALA A 312 11.57 -25.27 -16.71
C ALA A 312 10.83 -23.92 -16.82
N ALA A 313 10.94 -23.22 -17.95
CA ALA A 313 10.23 -21.95 -18.17
C ALA A 313 8.70 -22.16 -18.16
N LYS A 314 8.21 -23.24 -18.77
CA LYS A 314 6.78 -23.56 -18.80
C LYS A 314 6.22 -23.95 -17.42
N ASP A 315 7.05 -24.56 -16.56
CA ASP A 315 6.65 -24.82 -15.17
C ASP A 315 6.51 -23.54 -14.39
N LEU A 316 7.48 -22.63 -14.56
CA LEU A 316 7.45 -21.34 -13.88
C LEU A 316 6.24 -20.51 -14.29
N GLU A 317 5.89 -20.50 -15.59
CA GLU A 317 4.66 -19.89 -16.10
C GLU A 317 3.41 -20.50 -15.47
N LEU A 318 3.32 -21.84 -15.40
CA LEU A 318 2.20 -22.54 -14.77
C LEU A 318 2.09 -22.21 -13.27
N CYS A 319 3.21 -22.23 -12.55
CA CYS A 319 3.27 -21.85 -11.14
C CYS A 319 2.80 -20.40 -10.94
N ARG A 320 3.27 -19.46 -11.77
CA ARG A 320 2.82 -18.05 -11.72
C ARG A 320 1.33 -17.93 -11.98
N ALA A 321 0.81 -18.58 -13.02
CA ALA A 321 -0.61 -18.57 -13.34
C ALA A 321 -1.47 -19.09 -12.17
N LEU A 322 -1.02 -20.15 -11.49
CA LEU A 322 -1.72 -20.68 -10.31
C LEU A 322 -1.62 -19.75 -9.11
N THR A 323 -0.48 -19.07 -8.92
CA THR A 323 -0.31 -18.08 -7.85
C THR A 323 -1.31 -16.93 -7.98
N THR A 324 -1.65 -16.54 -9.21
CA THR A 324 -2.66 -15.52 -9.48
C THR A 324 -4.10 -16.04 -9.39
N ALA A 325 -4.34 -17.30 -9.76
CA ALA A 325 -5.69 -17.85 -9.86
C ALA A 325 -6.23 -18.48 -8.57
N LEU A 326 -5.35 -18.85 -7.63
CA LEU A 326 -5.73 -19.55 -6.40
C LEU A 326 -5.72 -18.61 -5.20
N VAL A 327 -6.75 -18.77 -4.36
CA VAL A 327 -6.82 -18.11 -3.05
C VAL A 327 -6.62 -19.19 -1.98
N LEU A 328 -5.44 -19.19 -1.37
CA LEU A 328 -5.09 -20.06 -0.25
C LEU A 328 -4.69 -19.19 0.96
N PRO A 329 -4.95 -19.64 2.19
CA PRO A 329 -4.66 -18.85 3.38
C PRO A 329 -3.15 -18.78 3.64
N GLY A 330 -2.71 -17.64 4.19
CA GLY A 330 -1.32 -17.40 4.59
C GLY A 330 -0.34 -17.37 3.42
N ASP A 331 0.90 -17.76 3.71
CA ASP A 331 1.96 -17.82 2.71
C ASP A 331 1.94 -19.19 2.03
N TRP A 332 2.19 -19.26 0.72
CA TRP A 332 2.21 -20.55 0.06
C TRP A 332 3.11 -20.60 -1.18
N PHE A 333 3.60 -21.80 -1.48
CA PHE A 333 4.41 -22.10 -2.66
C PHE A 333 3.72 -23.11 -3.55
N VAL A 334 3.85 -22.96 -4.86
CA VAL A 334 3.51 -23.99 -5.84
C VAL A 334 4.76 -24.56 -6.48
N ILE A 335 4.85 -25.89 -6.50
CA ILE A 335 5.96 -26.63 -7.11
C ILE A 335 5.43 -27.68 -8.07
N VAL A 336 6.12 -27.87 -9.19
CA VAL A 336 5.85 -29.00 -10.10
C VAL A 336 6.64 -30.20 -9.62
N ALA A 337 6.00 -31.36 -9.44
CA ALA A 337 6.57 -32.59 -8.88
C ALA A 337 7.64 -33.26 -9.77
N ARG A 338 8.73 -32.55 -10.10
CA ARG A 338 9.81 -33.00 -10.99
C ARG A 338 11.12 -32.25 -10.71
N GLY A 339 12.23 -32.77 -11.24
CA GLY A 339 13.55 -32.15 -11.08
C GLY A 339 13.93 -31.98 -9.61
N GLU A 340 14.47 -30.81 -9.26
CA GLU A 340 14.96 -30.47 -7.92
C GLU A 340 13.87 -30.49 -6.83
N THR A 341 12.61 -30.31 -7.20
CA THR A 341 11.49 -30.27 -6.25
C THR A 341 10.75 -31.60 -6.11
N ALA A 342 11.14 -32.63 -6.87
CA ALA A 342 10.50 -33.95 -6.85
C ALA A 342 10.52 -34.60 -5.46
N ALA A 343 11.63 -34.48 -4.73
CA ALA A 343 11.77 -35.01 -3.39
C ALA A 343 10.79 -34.32 -2.41
N LEU A 344 10.65 -33.00 -2.51
CA LEU A 344 9.69 -32.23 -1.71
C LEU A 344 8.25 -32.63 -2.06
N ALA A 345 7.90 -32.70 -3.34
CA ALA A 345 6.56 -33.11 -3.79
C ALA A 345 6.17 -34.50 -3.28
N LYS A 346 7.11 -35.47 -3.25
CA LYS A 346 6.88 -36.79 -2.66
C LYS A 346 6.63 -36.73 -1.14
N ARG A 347 7.32 -35.84 -0.43
CA ARG A 347 7.08 -35.61 1.01
C ARG A 347 5.73 -34.95 1.29
N VAL A 348 5.30 -34.03 0.42
CA VAL A 348 3.96 -33.42 0.45
C VAL A 348 2.89 -34.49 0.25
N ALA A 349 2.99 -35.30 -0.81
CA ALA A 349 2.01 -36.34 -1.13
C ALA A 349 1.89 -37.45 -0.06
N LYS A 350 2.90 -37.60 0.81
CA LYS A 350 2.86 -38.54 1.95
C LYS A 350 2.08 -38.02 3.16
N GLN A 351 1.75 -36.73 3.21
CA GLN A 351 0.98 -36.20 4.33
C GLN A 351 -0.46 -36.75 4.29
N PRO A 352 -1.05 -37.09 5.45
CA PRO A 352 -2.48 -37.38 5.54
C PRO A 352 -3.33 -36.28 4.91
N GLY A 353 -4.32 -36.66 4.10
CA GLY A 353 -5.23 -35.70 3.44
C GLY A 353 -4.57 -34.81 2.39
N ALA A 354 -3.33 -35.11 1.95
CA ALA A 354 -2.60 -34.22 1.06
C ALA A 354 -3.25 -34.08 -0.32
N ARG A 355 -3.83 -35.15 -0.88
CA ARG A 355 -4.41 -35.11 -2.23
C ARG A 355 -5.70 -34.30 -2.22
N ILE A 356 -5.65 -33.08 -2.74
CA ILE A 356 -6.81 -32.18 -2.83
C ILE A 356 -7.46 -32.20 -4.21
N TYR A 357 -6.69 -32.49 -5.27
CA TYR A 357 -7.21 -32.48 -6.64
C TYR A 357 -6.66 -33.65 -7.46
N GLU A 358 -7.52 -34.26 -8.26
CA GLU A 358 -7.16 -35.27 -9.25
C GLU A 358 -8.08 -35.18 -10.46
N ARG A 359 -7.52 -34.91 -11.64
CA ARG A 359 -8.31 -34.72 -12.84
C ARG A 359 -8.78 -36.06 -13.39
N GLY A 360 -10.07 -36.32 -13.21
CA GLY A 360 -10.78 -37.51 -13.65
C GLY A 360 -11.75 -38.06 -12.60
N THR A 361 -11.54 -37.76 -11.31
CA THR A 361 -12.44 -38.20 -10.22
C THR A 361 -13.70 -37.34 -10.08
N GLU A 362 -13.71 -36.11 -10.62
CA GLU A 362 -14.92 -35.26 -10.70
C GLU A 362 -16.05 -35.87 -11.54
N ARG A 363 -15.75 -36.74 -12.52
CA ARG A 363 -16.78 -37.45 -13.29
C ARG A 363 -17.52 -38.53 -12.49
N LEU A 364 -16.94 -39.02 -11.40
CA LEU A 364 -17.55 -40.07 -10.57
C LEU A 364 -18.46 -39.51 -9.46
N ARG A 365 -18.26 -38.26 -9.02
CA ARG A 365 -19.08 -37.62 -7.98
C ARG A 365 -20.34 -36.90 -8.47
N ARG A 366 -20.51 -36.71 -9.79
CA ARG A 366 -21.76 -36.20 -10.40
C ARG A 366 -22.70 -37.31 -10.89
N ALA A 367 -22.34 -38.58 -10.68
CA ALA A 367 -23.09 -39.76 -11.12
C ALA A 367 -23.60 -40.64 -9.95
N ALA A 368 -23.54 -40.12 -8.72
CA ALA A 368 -24.15 -40.67 -7.52
C ALA A 368 -24.87 -39.52 -6.80
#